data_AF-A0A9D5LXS5-F1
#
_entry.id   AF-A0A9D5LXS5-F1
#
_cell.length_a   1.000
_cell.length_b   1.000
_cell.length_c   1.000
_cell.angle_alpha   90.00
_cell.angle_beta   90.00
_cell.angle_gamma   90.00
#
_symmetry.space_group_name_H-M   'P 1'
#
loop_
_entity.id
_entity.type
_entity.pdbx_description
1 polymer ?
#
loop_
_entity_poly.entity_id
_entity_poly.type
_entity_poly.pdbx_seq_one_letter_code
_entity_poly.pdbx_strand_id
1 'polypeptide(L)'
;MKNLIPFLCFSMLLFPFKKFNAQESATVKAKIETQNIEGSLVMKAVAQNLGDVHQSLNYIFLAVKKDKGKNMSSSQQQNKFTLLPKETKTLSEISMNVEKNDALKVYLFIKDEKTQKPIAKDSLEMNAQSFKNSVSYEKVANEENMMMKGLIINETKTKVGDDFYSKFHSLLMLNSLQFSFRIKISEVPSTGRNTQLQVFADDENILSFMAKPDDDYLDDAVKETIASLIKYDSSKKISNKGFLY
;
A
#
# COMPACT_ATOMS: atom_id res chain seq x y z
N MET A 1 29.06 -2.76 81.04
CA MET A 1 28.84 -3.54 79.79
C MET A 1 27.95 -2.69 78.89
N LYS A 2 28.53 -1.82 78.04
CA LYS A 2 28.77 -2.03 76.60
C LYS A 2 27.54 -2.53 75.84
N ASN A 3 26.92 -1.63 75.06
CA ASN A 3 26.56 -1.74 73.62
C ASN A 3 25.36 -0.82 73.30
N LEU A 4 25.60 0.34 72.67
CA LEU A 4 25.74 0.61 71.22
C LEU A 4 24.39 0.95 70.57
N ILE A 5 24.20 2.23 70.26
CA ILE A 5 23.35 2.71 69.15
C ILE A 5 24.28 2.82 67.92
N PRO A 6 23.85 2.40 66.71
CA PRO A 6 23.46 3.39 65.70
C PRO A 6 22.22 2.97 64.90
N PHE A 7 21.26 3.88 64.68
CA PHE A 7 21.18 4.64 63.43
C PHE A 7 21.06 3.71 62.21
N LEU A 8 19.83 3.28 61.92
CA LEU A 8 19.51 2.58 60.67
C LEU A 8 19.54 3.63 59.54
N CYS A 9 20.74 3.82 58.97
CA CYS A 9 20.97 4.64 57.80
C CYS A 9 20.06 4.21 56.64
N PHE A 10 19.23 5.17 56.23
CA PHE A 10 18.86 5.39 54.84
C PHE A 10 20.10 5.28 53.94
N SER A 11 20.20 4.26 53.08
CA SER A 11 21.04 4.31 51.88
C SER A 11 20.81 3.10 50.98
N MET A 12 20.21 3.37 49.81
CA MET A 12 20.67 2.85 48.51
C MET A 12 20.37 1.38 48.21
N LEU A 13 19.21 1.14 47.58
CA LEU A 13 19.03 0.10 46.57
C LEU A 13 17.94 0.53 45.57
N LEU A 14 18.13 1.72 44.99
CA LEU A 14 17.56 2.04 43.69
C LEU A 14 18.33 1.21 42.66
N PHE A 15 17.87 -0.01 42.39
CA PHE A 15 18.28 -0.73 41.18
C PHE A 15 17.72 0.04 39.98
N PRO A 16 18.55 0.66 39.11
CA PRO A 16 18.04 1.03 37.80
C PRO A 16 17.70 -0.27 37.07
N PHE A 17 16.41 -0.55 36.91
CA PHE A 17 15.93 -1.50 35.91
C PHE A 17 16.44 -1.00 34.55
N LYS A 18 17.61 -1.48 34.14
CA LYS A 18 18.09 -1.37 32.77
C LYS A 18 17.07 -2.11 31.94
N LYS A 19 16.17 -1.38 31.29
CA LYS A 19 15.33 -1.92 30.22
C LYS A 19 16.31 -2.42 29.16
N PHE A 20 16.55 -3.73 29.15
CA PHE A 20 17.17 -4.41 28.01
C PHE A 20 16.16 -4.29 26.88
N ASN A 21 16.31 -3.24 26.07
CA ASN A 21 15.75 -3.25 24.73
C ASN A 21 16.65 -4.22 23.97
N ALA A 22 16.27 -5.50 23.92
CA ALA A 22 16.75 -6.36 22.86
C ALA A 22 16.23 -5.71 21.57
N GLN A 23 17.12 -5.03 20.86
CA GLN A 23 16.81 -4.54 19.53
C GLN A 23 16.62 -5.79 18.68
N GLU A 24 15.35 -6.17 18.51
CA GLU A 24 14.93 -7.26 17.64
C GLU A 24 15.56 -6.97 16.28
N SER A 25 16.65 -7.67 15.97
CA SER A 25 17.30 -7.52 14.68
C SER A 25 16.31 -8.05 13.66
N ALA A 26 15.90 -7.22 12.70
CA ALA A 26 14.92 -7.60 11.70
C ALA A 26 15.35 -8.92 11.04
N THR A 27 14.58 -9.98 11.28
CA THR A 27 14.90 -11.34 10.80
C THR A 27 14.67 -11.47 9.31
N VAL A 28 13.91 -10.56 8.70
CA VAL A 28 13.65 -10.49 7.27
C VAL A 28 14.10 -9.15 6.73
N LYS A 29 14.79 -9.19 5.59
CA LYS A 29 15.21 -8.01 4.83
C LYS A 29 14.44 -7.96 3.51
N ALA A 30 13.88 -6.80 3.18
CA ALA A 30 13.29 -6.52 1.88
C ALA A 30 14.30 -5.71 1.04
N LYS A 31 14.32 -5.95 -0.27
CA LYS A 31 15.16 -5.23 -1.22
C LYS A 31 14.47 -5.11 -2.58
N ILE A 32 14.48 -3.92 -3.16
CA ILE A 32 14.08 -3.66 -4.54
C ILE A 32 15.36 -3.62 -5.38
N GLU A 33 15.49 -4.54 -6.32
CA GLU A 33 16.58 -4.55 -7.29
C GLU A 33 16.09 -3.99 -8.61
N THR A 34 16.91 -3.18 -9.28
CA THR A 34 16.55 -2.56 -10.56
C THR A 34 17.58 -2.88 -11.63
N GLN A 35 17.09 -3.10 -12.84
CA GLN A 35 17.91 -3.35 -14.02
C GLN A 35 17.23 -2.72 -15.24
N ASN A 36 18.01 -2.17 -16.17
CA ASN A 36 17.48 -1.66 -17.42
C ASN A 36 17.69 -2.73 -18.50
N ILE A 37 16.60 -3.23 -19.08
CA ILE A 37 16.62 -4.26 -20.13
C ILE A 37 15.79 -3.73 -21.30
N GLU A 38 16.42 -3.61 -22.47
CA GLU A 38 15.75 -3.22 -23.72
C GLU A 38 14.95 -1.91 -23.62
N GLY A 39 15.44 -0.95 -22.81
CA GLY A 39 14.77 0.35 -22.61
C GLY A 39 13.61 0.33 -21.61
N SER A 40 13.32 -0.82 -21.00
CA SER A 40 12.39 -0.94 -19.87
C SER A 40 13.13 -1.00 -18.54
N LEU A 41 12.61 -0.30 -17.53
CA LEU A 41 13.08 -0.44 -16.15
C LEU A 41 12.39 -1.65 -15.53
N VAL A 42 13.17 -2.70 -15.28
CA VAL A 42 12.74 -3.90 -14.60
C VAL A 42 13.07 -3.80 -13.12
N MET A 43 12.08 -3.99 -12.27
CA MET A 43 12.18 -3.89 -10.82
C MET A 43 11.79 -5.23 -10.21
N LYS A 44 12.66 -5.81 -9.40
CA LYS A 44 12.49 -7.10 -8.74
C LYS A 44 12.31 -6.91 -7.24
N ALA A 45 11.26 -7.50 -6.70
CA ALA A 45 11.06 -7.59 -5.27
C ALA A 45 11.84 -8.79 -4.71
N VAL A 46 12.77 -8.55 -3.80
CA VAL A 46 13.61 -9.59 -3.20
C VAL A 46 13.43 -9.58 -1.67
N ALA A 47 13.28 -10.77 -1.10
CA ALA A 47 13.25 -10.99 0.33
C ALA A 47 14.42 -11.88 0.76
N GLN A 48 14.99 -11.59 1.92
CA GLN A 48 16.02 -12.42 2.53
C GLN A 48 15.67 -12.71 3.98
N ASN A 49 15.69 -13.98 4.37
CA ASN A 49 15.57 -14.39 5.77
C ASN A 49 16.98 -14.46 6.38
N LEU A 50 17.27 -13.57 7.32
CA LEU A 50 18.51 -13.56 8.07
C LEU A 50 18.45 -14.47 9.31
N GLY A 51 17.26 -14.94 9.68
CA GLY A 51 17.03 -15.82 10.82
C GLY A 51 17.32 -17.31 10.54
N ASP A 52 17.14 -18.11 11.59
CA ASP A 52 17.38 -19.56 11.58
C ASP A 52 16.09 -20.39 11.49
N VAL A 53 14.93 -19.73 11.39
CA VAL A 53 13.60 -20.36 11.32
C VAL A 53 12.90 -19.94 10.03
N HIS A 54 12.15 -20.86 9.42
CA HIS A 54 11.33 -20.56 8.25
C HIS A 54 10.16 -19.63 8.63
N GLN A 55 9.73 -18.79 7.70
CA GLN A 55 8.64 -17.84 7.93
C GLN A 55 7.63 -17.90 6.78
N SER A 56 6.34 -17.94 7.12
CA SER A 56 5.25 -17.78 6.16
C SER A 56 4.80 -16.33 6.15
N LEU A 57 4.88 -15.69 4.99
CA LEU A 57 4.82 -14.24 4.82
C LEU A 57 3.94 -13.88 3.63
N ASN A 58 3.53 -12.62 3.58
CA ASN A 58 2.86 -12.01 2.44
C ASN A 58 3.65 -10.81 1.96
N TYR A 59 3.60 -10.50 0.67
CA TYR A 59 4.18 -9.25 0.17
C TYR A 59 3.16 -8.41 -0.60
N ILE A 60 3.44 -7.12 -0.66
CA ILE A 60 2.84 -6.17 -1.60
C ILE A 60 4.00 -5.46 -2.29
N PHE A 61 4.08 -5.56 -3.61
CA PHE A 61 5.03 -4.85 -4.45
C PHE A 61 4.27 -3.93 -5.39
N LEU A 62 4.59 -2.64 -5.34
CA LEU A 62 3.82 -1.57 -5.95
C LEU A 62 4.76 -0.64 -6.70
N ALA A 63 4.45 -0.35 -7.97
CA ALA A 63 5.07 0.73 -8.71
C ALA A 63 4.01 1.71 -9.22
N VAL A 64 4.26 3.01 -9.06
CA VAL A 64 3.40 4.10 -9.53
C VAL A 64 4.24 5.06 -10.36
N LYS A 65 3.86 5.22 -11.62
CA LYS A 65 4.50 6.11 -12.59
C LYS A 65 3.56 7.25 -12.96
N LYS A 66 4.11 8.46 -13.05
CA LYS A 66 3.43 9.66 -13.53
C LYS A 66 4.24 10.27 -14.67
N ASP A 67 3.62 10.43 -15.83
CA ASP A 67 4.25 11.05 -16.98
C ASP A 67 4.15 12.59 -16.91
N LYS A 68 4.81 13.28 -17.87
CA LYS A 68 4.71 14.73 -18.02
C LYS A 68 3.29 15.24 -18.30
N GLY A 69 2.44 14.42 -18.91
CA GLY A 69 1.07 14.73 -19.31
C GLY A 69 0.05 14.63 -18.18
N LYS A 70 0.51 14.36 -16.94
CA LYS A 70 -0.31 14.04 -15.76
C LYS A 70 -1.01 12.67 -15.84
N ASN A 71 -0.75 11.85 -16.84
CA ASN A 71 -1.27 10.49 -16.81
C ASN A 71 -0.53 9.70 -15.74
N MET A 72 -1.30 8.95 -14.96
CA MET A 72 -0.80 8.05 -13.95
C MET A 72 -0.99 6.63 -14.44
N SER A 73 -0.01 5.78 -14.17
CA SER A 73 -0.08 4.35 -14.39
C SER A 73 0.54 3.68 -13.17
N SER A 74 0.08 2.48 -12.85
CA SER A 74 0.61 1.75 -11.71
C SER A 74 0.45 0.25 -11.88
N SER A 75 1.29 -0.50 -11.20
CA SER A 75 1.27 -1.96 -11.18
C SER A 75 1.38 -2.43 -9.72
N GLN A 76 0.58 -3.43 -9.32
CA GLN A 76 0.70 -4.12 -8.05
C GLN A 76 0.91 -5.59 -8.27
N GLN A 77 1.70 -6.21 -7.41
CA GLN A 77 1.74 -7.64 -7.23
C GLN A 77 1.69 -7.95 -5.74
N GLN A 78 0.93 -8.96 -5.37
CA GLN A 78 0.83 -9.42 -4.00
C GLN A 78 0.62 -10.92 -3.99
N ASN A 79 1.32 -11.62 -3.11
CA ASN A 79 1.11 -13.05 -2.91
C ASN A 79 1.61 -13.49 -1.54
N LYS A 80 1.20 -14.70 -1.14
CA LYS A 80 1.78 -15.43 -0.02
C LYS A 80 3.06 -16.14 -0.47
N PHE A 81 4.00 -16.30 0.44
CA PHE A 81 5.23 -17.06 0.19
C PHE A 81 5.82 -17.59 1.49
N THR A 82 6.63 -18.64 1.37
CA THR A 82 7.46 -19.15 2.47
C THR A 82 8.91 -18.81 2.21
N LEU A 83 9.61 -18.36 3.26
CA LEU A 83 11.01 -18.00 3.23
C LEU A 83 11.78 -18.85 4.24
N LEU A 84 12.62 -19.75 3.74
CA LEU A 84 13.44 -20.67 4.51
C LEU A 84 14.59 -19.93 5.24
N PRO A 85 15.21 -20.54 6.27
CA PRO A 85 16.36 -19.95 6.95
C PRO A 85 17.49 -19.61 5.98
N LYS A 86 18.08 -18.41 6.12
CA LYS A 86 19.17 -17.89 5.26
C LYS A 86 18.84 -17.81 3.76
N GLU A 87 17.59 -18.04 3.35
CA GLU A 87 17.17 -17.98 1.95
C GLU A 87 17.05 -16.53 1.47
N THR A 88 17.52 -16.28 0.25
CA THR A 88 17.16 -15.11 -0.54
C THR A 88 16.25 -15.54 -1.68
N LYS A 89 15.07 -14.93 -1.79
CA LYS A 89 14.04 -15.28 -2.76
C LYS A 89 13.57 -14.04 -3.51
N THR A 90 13.55 -14.14 -4.85
CA THR A 90 12.84 -13.17 -5.69
C THR A 90 11.35 -13.47 -5.63
N LEU A 91 10.55 -12.50 -5.21
CA LEU A 91 9.12 -12.65 -4.99
C LEU A 91 8.33 -12.37 -6.26
N SER A 92 8.69 -11.31 -6.98
CA SER A 92 7.99 -10.86 -8.18
C SER A 92 8.78 -9.82 -8.96
N GLU A 93 8.30 -9.51 -10.16
CA GLU A 93 8.94 -8.60 -11.10
C GLU A 93 7.91 -7.68 -11.77
N ILE A 94 8.21 -6.38 -11.80
CA ILE A 94 7.44 -5.36 -12.51
C ILE A 94 8.38 -4.72 -13.55
N SER A 95 7.94 -4.71 -14.81
CA SER A 95 8.64 -4.06 -15.91
C SER A 95 7.82 -2.90 -16.44
N MET A 96 8.42 -1.72 -16.57
CA MET A 96 7.76 -0.55 -17.17
C MET A 96 8.75 0.37 -17.89
N ASN A 97 8.26 0.98 -18.98
CA ASN A 97 8.99 2.04 -19.65
C ASN A 97 8.93 3.32 -18.80
N VAL A 98 10.11 3.85 -18.43
CA VAL A 98 10.23 5.05 -17.60
C VAL A 98 11.17 6.04 -18.31
N GLU A 99 10.61 7.17 -18.74
CA GLU A 99 11.38 8.20 -19.39
C GLU A 99 12.13 9.09 -18.38
N LYS A 100 13.16 9.82 -18.84
CA LYS A 100 14.02 10.67 -18.00
C LYS A 100 13.25 11.67 -17.11
N ASN A 101 12.07 12.09 -17.54
CA ASN A 101 11.26 13.08 -16.85
C ASN A 101 10.01 12.51 -16.19
N ASP A 102 9.80 11.19 -16.29
CA ASP A 102 8.72 10.52 -15.59
C ASP A 102 9.05 10.50 -14.10
N ALA A 103 8.01 10.60 -13.28
CA ALA A 103 8.11 10.41 -11.85
C ALA A 103 7.73 8.99 -11.50
N LEU A 104 8.56 8.31 -10.72
CA LEU A 104 8.34 6.92 -10.32
C LEU A 104 8.47 6.80 -8.80
N LYS A 105 7.53 6.09 -8.18
CA LYS A 105 7.62 5.63 -6.80
C LYS A 105 7.35 4.14 -6.75
N VAL A 106 8.20 3.41 -6.03
CA VAL A 106 8.14 1.97 -5.90
C VAL A 106 8.20 1.62 -4.43
N TYR A 107 7.34 0.70 -4.00
CA TYR A 107 7.23 0.25 -2.63
C TYR A 107 7.20 -1.27 -2.58
N LEU A 108 7.95 -1.84 -1.63
CA LEU A 108 7.91 -3.24 -1.27
C LEU A 108 7.61 -3.33 0.23
N PHE A 109 6.55 -4.05 0.57
CA PHE A 109 6.20 -4.39 1.94
C PHE A 109 6.17 -5.90 2.09
N ILE A 110 6.92 -6.42 3.06
CA ILE A 110 6.82 -7.81 3.52
C ILE A 110 6.08 -7.79 4.85
N LYS A 111 5.06 -8.64 4.95
CA LYS A 111 4.15 -8.71 6.08
C LYS A 111 4.14 -10.13 6.65
N ASP A 112 3.99 -10.22 7.96
CA ASP A 112 3.67 -11.49 8.60
C ASP A 112 2.31 -12.01 8.10
N GLU A 113 2.22 -13.32 7.82
CA GLU A 113 1.02 -13.87 7.19
C GLU A 113 -0.22 -13.75 8.09
N LYS A 114 -0.05 -14.02 9.40
CA LYS A 114 -1.16 -14.13 10.35
C LYS A 114 -1.63 -12.77 10.83
N THR A 115 -0.68 -11.91 11.21
CA THR A 115 -0.96 -10.60 11.80
C THR A 115 -1.12 -9.51 10.75
N GLN A 116 -0.72 -9.76 9.49
CA GLN A 116 -0.69 -8.79 8.39
C GLN A 116 0.18 -7.56 8.67
N LYS A 117 0.97 -7.56 9.75
CA LYS A 117 1.83 -6.43 10.10
C LYS A 117 3.06 -6.40 9.20
N PRO A 118 3.48 -5.21 8.72
CA PRO A 118 4.72 -5.08 7.97
C PRO A 118 5.91 -5.40 8.88
N ILE A 119 6.75 -6.34 8.46
CA ILE A 119 7.96 -6.76 9.17
C ILE A 119 9.24 -6.29 8.47
N ALA A 120 9.17 -6.03 7.16
CA ALA A 120 10.25 -5.47 6.38
C ALA A 120 9.70 -4.63 5.24
N LYS A 121 10.44 -3.60 4.82
CA LYS A 121 10.04 -2.72 3.73
C LYS A 121 11.25 -2.20 2.97
N ASP A 122 11.02 -1.81 1.72
CA ASP A 122 11.97 -1.06 0.92
C ASP A 122 11.20 -0.12 -0.02
N SER A 123 11.84 0.97 -0.46
CA SER A 123 11.25 1.93 -1.39
C SER A 123 12.29 2.52 -2.33
N LEU A 124 11.83 2.90 -3.51
CA LEU A 124 12.64 3.56 -4.53
C LEU A 124 11.85 4.70 -5.15
N GLU A 125 12.48 5.86 -5.27
CA GLU A 125 11.86 7.04 -5.87
C GLU A 125 12.75 7.66 -6.97
N MET A 126 12.14 8.11 -8.06
CA MET A 126 12.78 8.86 -9.14
C MET A 126 11.91 10.08 -9.48
N ASN A 127 12.53 11.26 -9.61
CA ASN A 127 11.84 12.54 -9.85
C ASN A 127 10.67 12.82 -8.88
N ALA A 128 10.86 12.53 -7.59
CA ALA A 128 9.83 12.56 -6.54
C ALA A 128 9.09 13.90 -6.41
N GLN A 129 9.73 15.01 -6.77
CA GLN A 129 9.17 16.37 -6.70
C GLN A 129 7.92 16.53 -7.57
N SER A 130 7.79 15.80 -8.68
CA SER A 130 6.63 15.84 -9.58
C SER A 130 5.35 15.23 -8.97
N PHE A 131 5.46 14.53 -7.83
CA PHE A 131 4.32 14.07 -7.04
C PHE A 131 3.79 15.13 -6.05
N LYS A 132 4.58 16.17 -5.72
CA LYS A 132 4.23 17.18 -4.71
C LYS A 132 3.15 18.17 -5.16
N ASN A 133 2.99 18.40 -6.46
CA ASN A 133 2.05 19.39 -7.00
C ASN A 133 0.62 18.88 -7.20
N SER A 134 0.29 17.66 -6.73
CA SER A 134 -1.06 17.10 -6.75
C SER A 134 -1.52 16.88 -5.31
N VAL A 135 -2.53 17.66 -4.88
CA VAL A 135 -3.20 17.63 -3.56
C VAL A 135 -3.69 16.21 -3.18
N SER A 136 -3.77 15.29 -4.14
CA SER A 136 -4.16 13.89 -3.95
C SER A 136 -3.11 12.98 -3.30
N TYR A 137 -1.83 13.35 -3.23
CA TYR A 137 -0.77 12.44 -2.73
C TYR A 137 -0.27 12.72 -1.30
N GLU A 138 -0.33 13.97 -0.80
CA GLU A 138 0.09 14.27 0.58
C GLU A 138 -0.80 13.62 1.66
N LYS A 139 -2.04 13.23 1.32
CA LYS A 139 -2.90 12.43 2.23
C LYS A 139 -2.71 10.91 2.08
N VAL A 140 -2.06 10.45 1.00
CA VAL A 140 -1.73 9.03 0.74
C VAL A 140 -0.31 8.71 1.25
N ALA A 141 0.57 9.71 1.36
CA ALA A 141 1.97 9.59 1.74
C ALA A 141 2.21 9.48 3.27
N ASN A 142 1.34 8.81 4.01
CA ASN A 142 1.76 8.16 5.25
C ASN A 142 2.00 6.70 4.91
N GLU A 143 3.24 6.24 5.04
CA GLU A 143 3.66 4.86 4.75
C GLU A 143 2.75 3.83 5.45
N GLU A 144 2.24 4.14 6.66
CA GLU A 144 1.25 3.33 7.38
C GLU A 144 -0.12 3.22 6.71
N ASN A 145 -0.60 4.26 6.01
CA ASN A 145 -1.89 4.24 5.32
C ASN A 145 -1.83 3.39 4.04
N MET A 146 -0.69 3.37 3.33
CA MET A 146 -0.48 2.48 2.18
C MET A 146 -0.37 1.00 2.60
N MET A 147 0.16 0.72 3.80
CA MET A 147 0.34 -0.64 4.33
C MET A 147 -0.96 -1.30 4.82
N MET A 148 -1.98 -0.50 5.21
CA MET A 148 -3.17 -0.99 5.93
C MET A 148 -4.51 -0.80 5.18
N LYS A 149 -4.61 0.07 4.16
CA LYS A 149 -5.92 0.56 3.65
C LYS A 149 -6.27 0.29 2.19
N GLY A 150 -5.46 -0.46 1.46
CA GLY A 150 -5.64 -0.61 0.01
C GLY A 150 -5.19 0.65 -0.74
N LEU A 151 -4.60 0.47 -1.92
CA LEU A 151 -4.12 1.58 -2.72
C LEU A 151 -5.29 2.18 -3.50
N ILE A 152 -5.63 3.44 -3.26
CA ILE A 152 -6.61 4.18 -4.05
C ILE A 152 -5.88 5.00 -5.11
N ILE A 153 -6.21 4.80 -6.38
CA ILE A 153 -5.60 5.45 -7.53
C ILE A 153 -6.65 6.29 -8.25
N ASN A 154 -6.33 7.57 -8.48
CA ASN A 154 -7.10 8.46 -9.32
C ASN A 154 -6.46 8.58 -10.71
N GLU A 155 -7.12 8.05 -11.74
CA GLU A 155 -6.79 8.21 -13.17
C GLU A 155 -7.88 9.00 -13.91
N THR A 156 -8.65 9.83 -13.20
CA THR A 156 -9.62 10.74 -13.82
C THR A 156 -8.92 11.92 -14.49
N LYS A 157 -9.57 12.46 -15.53
CA LYS A 157 -9.00 13.50 -16.40
C LYS A 157 -9.86 14.76 -16.42
N THR A 158 -11.17 14.62 -16.28
CA THR A 158 -12.11 15.75 -16.31
C THR A 158 -12.38 16.26 -14.89
N LYS A 159 -12.92 17.48 -14.81
CA LYS A 159 -13.38 18.04 -13.54
C LYS A 159 -14.46 17.17 -12.88
N VAL A 160 -15.39 16.63 -13.68
CA VAL A 160 -16.46 15.76 -13.18
C VAL A 160 -15.88 14.49 -12.54
N GLY A 161 -14.86 13.89 -13.16
CA GLY A 161 -14.16 12.74 -12.59
C GLY A 161 -13.43 13.08 -11.29
N ASP A 162 -12.79 14.25 -11.21
CA ASP A 162 -12.09 14.70 -10.00
C ASP A 162 -13.06 15.04 -8.85
N ASP A 163 -14.20 15.65 -9.17
CA ASP A 163 -15.28 15.94 -8.23
C ASP A 163 -15.88 14.63 -7.68
N PHE A 164 -16.15 13.65 -8.55
CA PHE A 164 -16.54 12.30 -8.15
C PHE A 164 -15.50 11.66 -7.21
N TYR A 165 -14.22 11.67 -7.60
CA TYR A 165 -13.14 11.09 -6.81
C TYR A 165 -13.06 11.75 -5.41
N SER A 166 -13.21 13.07 -5.36
CA SER A 166 -13.17 13.83 -4.12
C SER A 166 -14.32 13.47 -3.18
N LYS A 167 -15.55 13.33 -3.70
CA LYS A 167 -16.73 12.88 -2.94
C LYS A 167 -16.54 11.44 -2.44
N PHE A 168 -16.14 10.53 -3.34
CA PHE A 168 -15.85 9.13 -3.01
C PHE A 168 -14.81 9.01 -1.89
N HIS A 169 -13.66 9.66 -2.05
CA HIS A 169 -12.58 9.61 -1.07
C HIS A 169 -13.01 10.21 0.28
N SER A 170 -13.75 11.32 0.25
CA SER A 170 -14.29 11.93 1.48
C SER A 170 -15.19 10.96 2.22
N LEU A 171 -16.09 10.27 1.52
CA LEU A 171 -17.02 9.33 2.11
C LEU A 171 -16.30 8.10 2.71
N LEU A 172 -15.25 7.60 2.06
CA LEU A 172 -14.41 6.54 2.63
C LEU A 172 -13.77 6.97 3.96
N MET A 173 -13.23 8.19 4.01
CA MET A 173 -12.56 8.71 5.21
C MET A 173 -13.55 8.96 6.34
N LEU A 174 -14.71 9.57 6.04
CA LEU A 174 -15.79 9.81 6.99
C LEU A 174 -16.27 8.52 7.67
N ASN A 175 -16.42 7.44 6.88
CA ASN A 175 -16.91 6.16 7.37
C ASN A 175 -15.80 5.19 7.80
N SER A 176 -14.53 5.61 7.75
CA SER A 176 -13.36 4.75 8.02
C SER A 176 -13.38 3.43 7.24
N LEU A 177 -13.96 3.42 6.03
CA LEU A 177 -14.05 2.25 5.17
C LEU A 177 -12.67 1.92 4.61
N GLN A 178 -12.26 0.66 4.73
CA GLN A 178 -10.95 0.18 4.32
C GLN A 178 -11.10 -1.10 3.54
N PHE A 179 -10.40 -1.17 2.41
CA PHE A 179 -10.40 -2.32 1.53
C PHE A 179 -8.99 -2.90 1.44
N SER A 180 -8.87 -4.22 1.46
CA SER A 180 -7.57 -4.90 1.41
C SER A 180 -6.98 -5.02 0.01
N PHE A 181 -7.69 -4.50 -1.00
CA PHE A 181 -7.37 -4.57 -2.41
C PHE A 181 -7.17 -3.16 -2.99
N ARG A 182 -6.60 -3.10 -4.19
CA ARG A 182 -6.42 -1.84 -4.91
C ARG A 182 -7.76 -1.33 -5.43
N ILE A 183 -8.01 -0.04 -5.30
CA ILE A 183 -9.14 0.65 -5.93
C ILE A 183 -8.57 1.61 -6.96
N LYS A 184 -9.01 1.51 -8.21
CA LYS A 184 -8.61 2.44 -9.26
C LYS A 184 -9.85 3.05 -9.91
N ILE A 185 -9.92 4.37 -9.91
CA ILE A 185 -10.95 5.13 -10.60
C ILE A 185 -10.34 5.64 -11.90
N SER A 186 -10.81 5.13 -13.04
CA SER A 186 -10.28 5.46 -14.36
C SER A 186 -11.34 6.13 -15.21
N GLU A 187 -10.95 7.14 -15.98
CA GLU A 187 -11.84 7.84 -16.90
C GLU A 187 -11.42 7.63 -18.36
N VAL A 188 -12.34 7.07 -19.14
CA VAL A 188 -12.14 6.83 -20.57
C VAL A 188 -13.05 7.71 -21.42
N PRO A 189 -12.60 8.19 -22.59
CA PRO A 189 -13.48 8.85 -23.56
C PRO A 189 -14.59 7.89 -24.02
N SER A 190 -15.80 8.44 -24.22
CA SER A 190 -16.92 7.75 -24.84
C SER A 190 -17.33 8.47 -26.14
N THR A 191 -18.38 8.00 -26.81
CA THR A 191 -18.88 8.60 -28.05
C THR A 191 -19.25 10.06 -27.83
N GLY A 192 -18.73 10.95 -28.69
CA GLY A 192 -18.99 12.39 -28.61
C GLY A 192 -18.09 13.11 -27.60
N ARG A 193 -18.67 14.01 -26.79
CA ARG A 193 -17.97 14.76 -25.73
C ARG A 193 -18.13 14.14 -24.34
N ASN A 194 -18.70 12.95 -24.27
CA ASN A 194 -18.98 12.26 -23.01
C ASN A 194 -17.79 11.41 -22.59
N THR A 195 -17.64 11.20 -21.29
CA THR A 195 -16.66 10.28 -20.71
C THR A 195 -17.35 9.26 -19.82
N GLN A 196 -16.70 8.12 -19.63
CA GLN A 196 -17.16 7.05 -18.77
C GLN A 196 -16.16 6.86 -17.63
N LEU A 197 -16.68 6.86 -16.41
CA LEU A 197 -15.93 6.50 -15.21
C LEU A 197 -16.04 4.98 -15.00
N GLN A 198 -14.90 4.37 -14.70
CA GLN A 198 -14.76 2.95 -14.43
C GLN A 198 -14.10 2.77 -13.07
N VAL A 199 -14.69 1.91 -12.24
CA VAL A 199 -14.19 1.55 -10.92
C VAL A 199 -13.62 0.15 -11.00
N PHE A 200 -12.35 0.03 -10.66
CA PHE A 200 -11.66 -1.25 -10.59
C PHE A 200 -11.37 -1.63 -9.15
N ALA A 201 -11.63 -2.91 -8.82
CA ALA A 201 -11.13 -3.56 -7.63
C ALA A 201 -10.05 -4.57 -8.07
N ASP A 202 -8.82 -4.35 -7.60
CA ASP A 202 -7.60 -4.90 -8.19
C ASP A 202 -7.55 -4.61 -9.71
N ASP A 203 -7.73 -5.62 -10.55
CA ASP A 203 -7.73 -5.51 -12.01
C ASP A 203 -9.12 -5.80 -12.64
N GLU A 204 -10.15 -6.02 -11.81
CA GLU A 204 -11.52 -6.28 -12.26
C GLU A 204 -12.34 -4.99 -12.30
N ASN A 205 -12.97 -4.69 -13.44
CA ASN A 205 -13.94 -3.60 -13.54
C ASN A 205 -15.25 -4.04 -12.87
N ILE A 206 -15.54 -3.46 -11.70
CA ILE A 206 -16.71 -3.81 -10.90
C ILE A 206 -17.91 -2.92 -11.17
N LEU A 207 -17.69 -1.72 -11.72
CA LEU A 207 -18.74 -0.75 -11.98
C LEU A 207 -18.26 0.24 -13.05
N SER A 208 -19.16 0.60 -13.95
CA SER A 208 -18.91 1.63 -14.96
C SER A 208 -20.16 2.49 -15.17
N PHE A 209 -19.98 3.81 -15.23
CA PHE A 209 -21.08 4.76 -15.41
C PHE A 209 -20.63 6.01 -16.16
N MET A 210 -21.57 6.73 -16.77
CA MET A 210 -21.25 7.95 -17.51
C MET A 210 -20.92 9.10 -16.57
N ALA A 211 -19.89 9.88 -16.87
CA ALA A 211 -19.58 11.08 -16.10
C ALA A 211 -20.64 12.15 -16.36
N LYS A 212 -21.35 12.58 -15.31
CA LYS A 212 -22.32 13.68 -15.38
C LYS A 212 -22.02 14.70 -14.27
N PRO A 213 -22.10 16.00 -14.57
CA PRO A 213 -21.75 17.07 -13.62
C PRO A 213 -22.82 17.33 -12.55
N ASP A 214 -23.95 16.63 -12.60
CA ASP A 214 -25.06 16.79 -11.66
C ASP A 214 -24.70 16.25 -10.28
N ASP A 215 -24.87 17.06 -9.23
CA ASP A 215 -24.34 16.75 -7.89
C ASP A 215 -25.07 15.57 -7.24
N ASP A 216 -26.39 15.51 -7.38
CA ASP A 216 -27.22 14.40 -6.88
C ASP A 216 -26.84 13.09 -7.57
N TYR A 217 -26.62 13.14 -8.89
CA TYR A 217 -26.13 11.98 -9.66
C TYR A 217 -24.74 11.51 -9.17
N LEU A 218 -23.82 12.45 -8.90
CA LEU A 218 -22.50 12.09 -8.38
C LEU A 218 -22.60 11.43 -7.00
N ASP A 219 -23.46 11.93 -6.12
CA ASP A 219 -23.68 11.34 -4.80
C ASP A 219 -24.25 9.92 -4.89
N ASP A 220 -25.19 9.68 -5.80
CA ASP A 220 -25.75 8.35 -6.04
C ASP A 220 -24.72 7.39 -6.66
N ALA A 221 -23.93 7.87 -7.62
CA ALA A 221 -22.83 7.09 -8.19
C ALA A 221 -21.77 6.71 -7.13
N VAL A 222 -21.50 7.59 -6.18
CA VAL A 222 -20.59 7.30 -5.05
C VAL A 222 -21.18 6.21 -4.15
N LYS A 223 -22.47 6.29 -3.80
CA LYS A 223 -23.15 5.25 -3.00
C LYS A 223 -23.09 3.89 -3.69
N GLU A 224 -23.40 3.85 -4.99
CA GLU A 224 -23.35 2.62 -5.79
C GLU A 224 -21.93 2.04 -5.88
N THR A 225 -20.93 2.91 -6.02
CA THR A 225 -19.51 2.53 -6.01
C THR A 225 -19.12 1.85 -4.70
N ILE A 226 -19.50 2.44 -3.55
CA ILE A 226 -19.22 1.85 -2.24
C ILE A 226 -19.92 0.51 -2.07
N ALA A 227 -21.18 0.39 -2.47
CA ALA A 227 -21.92 -0.86 -2.41
C ALA A 227 -21.25 -1.97 -3.24
N SER A 228 -20.80 -1.63 -4.46
CA SER A 228 -20.07 -2.55 -5.34
C SER A 228 -18.74 -3.01 -4.73
N LEU A 229 -18.00 -2.10 -4.09
CA LEU A 229 -16.74 -2.44 -3.39
C LEU A 229 -16.97 -3.37 -2.19
N ILE A 230 -18.01 -3.13 -1.39
CA ILE A 230 -18.37 -4.00 -0.25
C ILE A 230 -18.77 -5.40 -0.74
N LYS A 231 -19.53 -5.47 -1.83
CA LYS A 231 -19.91 -6.74 -2.47
C LYS A 231 -18.68 -7.52 -2.94
N TYR A 232 -17.74 -6.83 -3.58
CA TYR A 232 -16.47 -7.42 -4.01
C TYR A 232 -15.60 -7.91 -2.84
N ASP A 233 -15.48 -7.13 -1.76
CA ASP A 233 -14.75 -7.54 -0.56
C ASP A 233 -15.33 -8.82 0.05
N SER A 234 -16.66 -8.92 0.06
CA SER A 234 -17.39 -10.07 0.60
C SER A 234 -17.18 -11.33 -0.25
N SER A 235 -17.21 -11.23 -1.58
CA SER A 235 -16.98 -12.37 -2.47
C SER A 235 -15.54 -12.90 -2.37
N LYS A 236 -14.55 -12.00 -2.25
CA LYS A 236 -13.14 -12.35 -2.07
C LYS A 236 -12.87 -13.09 -0.76
N LYS A 237 -13.54 -12.70 0.34
CA LYS A 237 -13.46 -13.40 1.63
C LYS A 237 -14.01 -14.83 1.57
N ILE A 238 -15.06 -15.07 0.78
CA ILE A 238 -15.64 -16.41 0.61
C ILE A 238 -14.70 -17.30 -0.19
N SER A 239 -14.17 -16.81 -1.32
CA SER A 239 -13.22 -17.55 -2.15
C SER A 239 -11.97 -17.99 -1.37
N ASN A 240 -11.40 -17.10 -0.55
CA ASN A 240 -10.24 -17.43 0.28
C ASN A 240 -10.50 -18.49 1.38
N LYS A 241 -11.75 -18.73 1.79
CA LYS A 241 -12.09 -19.80 2.75
C LYS A 241 -12.22 -21.18 2.09
N GLY A 242 -12.41 -21.24 0.78
CA GLY A 242 -12.61 -22.49 0.04
C GLY A 242 -11.35 -23.31 -0.27
N PHE A 243 -10.16 -22.78 0.06
CA PHE A 243 -8.87 -23.41 -0.24
C PHE A 243 -8.14 -23.97 1.00
N LEU A 244 -8.87 -24.32 2.05
CA LEU A 244 -8.33 -25.11 3.16
C LEU A 244 -8.43 -26.60 2.79
N TYR A 245 -7.39 -27.13 2.13
CA TYR A 245 -7.11 -28.57 2.04
C TYR A 245 -5.79 -28.87 2.74
#